data_AF-A0A2E3II86-F1
#
_entry.id   AF-A0A2E3II86-F1
#
_cell.length_a   1.000
_cell.length_b   1.000
_cell.length_c   1.000
_cell.angle_alpha   90.00
_cell.angle_beta   90.00
_cell.angle_gamma   90.00
#
_symmetry.space_group_name_H-M   'P 1'
#
loop_
_entity.id
_entity.type
_entity.pdbx_description
1 polymer ?
#
loop_
_entity_poly.entity_id
_entity_poly.type
_entity_poly.pdbx_seq_one_letter_code
_entity_poly.pdbx_strand_id
1 'polypeptide(L)'
;NHATIWRWREAYQHDFAARLDWSHQPKFKGANHHPLVNVNGDRSRNTIFLTAAPGAPVTLDASATSDPDGDEFSFHWYPYREAGSFPLTIHYRNLKWQGDKTAVLKLNAPATNAPATIHFILEVRDRGQPSLTSYRRVILKVDPTRKD
;
A
#
# COMPACT_ATOMS: atom_id res chain seq x y z
N ASN A 1 -23.24 3.14 -5.01
CA ASN A 1 -22.17 2.41 -4.29
C ASN A 1 -22.16 2.82 -2.82
N HIS A 2 -22.88 2.11 -1.95
CA HIS A 2 -23.16 2.56 -0.57
C HIS A 2 -22.29 1.94 0.54
N ALA A 3 -21.29 1.11 0.22
CA ALA A 3 -20.43 0.50 1.24
C ALA A 3 -18.94 0.67 0.89
N THR A 4 -18.38 1.85 1.21
CA THR A 4 -16.94 2.15 1.10
C THR A 4 -16.06 1.31 2.04
N ILE A 5 -16.68 0.64 3.01
CA ILE A 5 -16.02 -0.21 4.01
C ILE A 5 -15.96 -1.69 3.57
N TRP A 6 -16.85 -2.14 2.68
CA TRP A 6 -17.01 -3.56 2.35
C TRP A 6 -15.73 -4.20 1.77
N ARG A 7 -14.96 -3.45 0.97
CA ARG A 7 -13.70 -3.94 0.41
C ARG A 7 -12.66 -4.30 1.46
N TRP A 8 -12.78 -3.77 2.68
CA TRP A 8 -11.87 -4.00 3.80
C TRP A 8 -12.40 -5.04 4.79
N ARG A 9 -13.54 -5.67 4.49
CA ARG A 9 -14.28 -6.57 5.38
C ARG A 9 -13.44 -7.62 6.04
N GLU A 10 -12.75 -8.38 5.20
CA GLU A 10 -11.98 -9.52 5.67
C GLU A 10 -10.84 -9.08 6.58
N ALA A 11 -10.11 -8.02 6.21
CA ALA A 11 -9.01 -7.50 6.98
C ALA A 11 -9.45 -7.03 8.39
N TYR A 12 -10.53 -6.26 8.52
CA TYR A 12 -10.96 -5.83 9.86
C TYR A 12 -11.61 -6.95 10.68
N GLN A 13 -12.21 -7.97 10.04
CA GLN A 13 -12.74 -9.13 10.76
C GLN A 13 -11.60 -10.01 11.29
N HIS A 14 -10.55 -10.23 10.49
CA HIS A 14 -9.36 -10.96 10.91
C HIS A 14 -8.56 -10.20 11.98
N ASP A 15 -8.41 -8.87 11.86
CA ASP A 15 -7.78 -8.04 12.90
C ASP A 15 -8.54 -8.18 14.23
N PHE A 16 -9.86 -8.15 14.20
CA PHE A 16 -10.65 -8.33 15.43
C PHE A 16 -10.47 -9.73 16.03
N ALA A 17 -10.55 -10.78 15.20
CA ALA A 17 -10.36 -12.16 15.65
C ALA A 17 -8.96 -12.38 16.27
N ALA A 18 -7.88 -11.94 15.61
CA ALA A 18 -6.54 -12.07 16.15
C ALA A 18 -6.38 -11.30 17.48
N ARG A 19 -6.99 -10.12 17.62
CA ARG A 19 -6.95 -9.37 18.89
C ARG A 19 -7.69 -10.07 20.04
N LEU A 20 -8.73 -10.85 19.73
CA LEU A 20 -9.35 -11.74 20.72
C LEU A 20 -8.39 -12.88 21.08
N ASP A 21 -7.67 -13.46 20.13
CA ASP A 21 -6.64 -14.45 20.44
C ASP A 21 -5.55 -13.85 21.33
N TRP A 22 -5.09 -12.63 21.06
CA TRP A 22 -4.08 -11.93 21.87
C TRP A 22 -4.49 -11.82 23.34
N SER A 23 -5.77 -11.60 23.64
CA SER A 23 -6.23 -11.48 25.03
C SER A 23 -6.28 -12.81 25.79
N HIS A 24 -6.22 -13.94 25.07
CA HIS A 24 -6.26 -15.29 25.65
C HIS A 24 -4.90 -15.99 25.64
N GLN A 25 -3.87 -15.36 25.06
CA GLN A 25 -2.55 -15.95 24.93
C GLN A 25 -1.56 -15.31 25.92
N PRO A 26 -0.86 -16.11 26.75
CA PRO A 26 0.07 -15.58 27.75
C PRO A 26 1.41 -15.10 27.14
N LYS A 27 1.65 -15.36 25.85
CA LYS A 27 2.90 -15.07 25.15
C LYS A 27 2.61 -14.54 23.75
N PHE A 28 3.49 -13.67 23.25
CA PHE A 28 3.46 -13.15 21.88
C PHE A 28 3.25 -14.27 20.86
N LYS A 29 4.14 -15.27 20.83
CA LYS A 29 4.06 -16.41 19.90
C LYS A 29 2.77 -17.26 19.95
N GLY A 30 1.85 -16.99 20.87
CA GLY A 30 0.58 -17.70 20.98
C GLY A 30 -0.48 -17.26 19.95
N ALA A 31 -0.26 -16.16 19.24
CA ALA A 31 -1.18 -15.64 18.23
C ALA A 31 -0.45 -14.95 17.07
N ASN A 32 -1.14 -14.77 15.95
CA ASN A 32 -0.61 -14.08 14.77
C ASN A 32 -0.57 -12.56 14.95
N HIS A 33 0.42 -11.87 14.36
CA HIS A 33 0.54 -10.41 14.34
C HIS A 33 0.71 -9.85 12.94
N HIS A 34 0.46 -8.55 12.84
CA HIS A 34 0.44 -7.86 11.56
C HIS A 34 1.85 -7.75 10.95
N PRO A 35 1.98 -7.90 9.62
CA PRO A 35 3.20 -7.56 8.90
C PRO A 35 3.65 -6.12 9.19
N LEU A 36 4.96 -5.93 9.35
CA LEU A 36 5.60 -4.65 9.58
C LEU A 36 6.03 -4.04 8.25
N VAL A 37 5.10 -3.32 7.62
CA VAL A 37 5.32 -2.71 6.30
C VAL A 37 6.40 -1.63 6.35
N ASN A 38 7.35 -1.72 5.44
CA ASN A 38 8.36 -0.70 5.18
C ASN A 38 8.25 -0.30 3.72
N VAL A 39 8.20 1.00 3.40
CA VAL A 39 8.25 1.47 2.01
C VAL A 39 9.31 2.56 1.90
N ASN A 40 10.28 2.38 1.00
CA ASN A 40 11.41 3.27 0.76
C ASN A 40 12.20 3.62 2.05
N GLY A 41 12.35 2.64 2.95
CA GLY A 41 13.04 2.81 4.24
C GLY A 41 12.16 3.36 5.37
N ASP A 42 10.93 3.78 5.08
CA ASP A 42 10.00 4.29 6.08
C ASP A 42 9.08 3.17 6.62
N ARG A 43 9.35 2.78 7.87
CA ARG A 43 8.60 1.79 8.67
C ARG A 43 7.52 2.42 9.57
N SER A 44 7.26 3.72 9.47
CA SER A 44 6.18 4.37 10.20
C SER A 44 4.81 3.87 9.71
N ARG A 45 3.72 4.35 10.32
CA ARG A 45 2.34 4.15 9.83
C ARG A 45 1.76 5.37 9.10
N ASN A 46 2.59 6.39 8.86
CA ASN A 46 2.19 7.63 8.21
C ASN A 46 1.87 7.44 6.72
N THR A 47 1.27 8.45 6.10
CA THR A 47 1.20 8.50 4.63
C THR A 47 2.55 8.94 4.08
N ILE A 48 3.06 8.26 3.04
CA ILE A 48 4.26 8.68 2.33
C ILE A 48 3.86 9.72 1.29
N PHE A 49 4.61 10.82 1.22
CA PHE A 49 4.47 11.83 0.19
C PHE A 49 5.72 11.82 -0.69
N LEU A 50 5.53 11.62 -1.99
CA LEU A 50 6.58 11.71 -2.99
C LEU A 50 6.19 12.79 -4.00
N THR A 51 7.19 13.50 -4.53
CA THR A 51 6.97 14.43 -5.65
C THR A 51 7.88 14.04 -6.80
N ALA A 52 7.36 13.98 -8.03
CA ALA A 52 8.10 13.65 -9.23
C ALA A 52 7.76 14.63 -10.37
N ALA A 53 8.71 14.87 -11.27
CA ALA A 53 8.44 15.54 -12.54
C ALA A 53 7.69 14.60 -13.50
N PRO A 54 6.91 15.11 -14.46
CA PRO A 54 6.34 14.32 -15.54
C PRO A 54 7.39 13.42 -16.24
N GLY A 55 7.08 12.15 -16.43
CA GLY A 55 7.96 11.17 -17.08
C GLY A 55 9.05 10.59 -16.18
N ALA A 56 9.33 11.18 -15.01
CA ALA A 56 10.37 10.70 -14.12
C ALA A 56 10.07 9.28 -13.62
N PRO A 57 11.09 8.40 -13.52
CA PRO A 57 10.92 7.07 -12.96
C PRO A 57 10.65 7.15 -11.46
N VAL A 58 9.63 6.42 -11.01
CA VAL A 58 9.25 6.30 -9.60
C VAL A 58 9.35 4.83 -9.21
N THR A 59 10.05 4.56 -8.11
CA THR A 59 10.14 3.24 -7.48
C THR A 59 9.58 3.31 -6.07
N LEU A 60 8.61 2.44 -5.77
CA LEU A 60 8.13 2.19 -4.42
C LEU A 60 8.61 0.79 -4.01
N ASP A 61 9.53 0.74 -3.08
CA ASP A 61 10.21 -0.47 -2.65
C ASP A 61 9.76 -0.86 -1.24
N ALA A 62 9.09 -2.01 -1.14
CA ALA A 62 8.66 -2.60 0.12
C ALA A 62 9.44 -3.85 0.53
N SER A 63 10.60 -4.10 -0.07
CA SER A 63 11.43 -5.30 0.17
C SER A 63 11.92 -5.45 1.61
N ALA A 64 12.02 -4.34 2.35
CA ALA A 64 12.37 -4.34 3.76
C ALA A 64 11.19 -4.62 4.71
N THR A 65 10.02 -4.97 4.17
CA THR A 65 8.86 -5.44 4.95
C THR A 65 9.18 -6.78 5.59
N SER A 66 8.75 -6.97 6.84
CA SER A 66 8.99 -8.18 7.60
C SER A 66 7.74 -8.61 8.35
N ASP A 67 7.66 -9.89 8.66
CA ASP A 67 6.63 -10.45 9.54
C ASP A 67 7.25 -10.78 10.91
N PRO A 68 6.65 -10.32 12.03
CA PRO A 68 7.21 -10.54 13.37
C PRO A 68 7.06 -12.00 13.86
N ASP A 69 6.15 -12.76 13.28
CA ASP A 69 5.93 -14.17 13.58
C ASP A 69 6.75 -15.09 12.64
N GLY A 70 7.27 -14.51 11.55
CA GLY A 70 8.09 -15.21 10.56
C GLY A 70 7.26 -15.84 9.45
N ASP A 71 5.98 -15.46 9.33
CA ASP A 71 5.10 -15.97 8.30
C ASP A 71 5.47 -15.46 6.90
N GLU A 72 5.18 -16.27 5.89
CA GLU A 72 5.21 -15.78 4.51
C GLU A 72 4.10 -14.74 4.31
N PHE A 73 4.33 -13.79 3.39
CA PHE A 73 3.36 -12.77 3.04
C PHE A 73 3.39 -12.44 1.54
N SER A 74 2.33 -11.77 1.10
CA SER A 74 2.16 -11.31 -0.28
C SER A 74 2.02 -9.79 -0.35
N PHE A 75 2.45 -9.22 -1.47
CA PHE A 75 2.33 -7.79 -1.76
C PHE A 75 1.26 -7.57 -2.83
N HIS A 76 0.48 -6.51 -2.66
CA HIS A 76 -0.45 -6.05 -3.69
C HIS A 76 -0.51 -4.52 -3.70
N TRP A 77 -0.07 -3.93 -4.81
CA TRP A 77 -0.11 -2.50 -5.06
C TRP A 77 -1.23 -2.15 -6.02
N TYR A 78 -2.00 -1.12 -5.69
CA TYR A 78 -3.04 -0.62 -6.58
C TYR A 78 -3.29 0.89 -6.43
N PRO A 79 -3.71 1.57 -7.50
CA PRO A 79 -4.14 2.95 -7.42
C PRO A 79 -5.48 3.04 -6.68
N TYR A 80 -5.57 3.93 -5.69
CA TYR A 80 -6.80 4.22 -4.97
C TYR A 80 -7.62 5.24 -5.76
N ARG A 81 -8.40 4.75 -6.74
CA ARG A 81 -9.05 5.57 -7.77
C ARG A 81 -10.02 6.62 -7.24
N GLU A 82 -10.65 6.35 -6.10
CA GLU A 82 -11.57 7.27 -5.44
C GLU A 82 -10.84 8.42 -4.74
N ALA A 83 -9.50 8.40 -4.70
CA ALA A 83 -8.66 9.41 -4.08
C ALA A 83 -7.64 10.03 -5.06
N GLY A 84 -7.36 11.31 -4.84
CA GLY A 84 -6.42 12.08 -5.64
C GLY A 84 -7.08 12.98 -6.66
N SER A 85 -6.28 13.86 -7.26
CA SER A 85 -6.74 14.80 -8.29
C SER A 85 -6.40 14.37 -9.72
N PHE A 86 -5.55 13.34 -9.89
CA PHE A 86 -5.26 12.79 -11.21
C PHE A 86 -6.44 11.93 -11.69
N PRO A 87 -7.02 12.18 -12.87
CA PRO A 87 -8.20 11.46 -13.35
C PRO A 87 -7.85 10.01 -13.74
N LEU A 88 -8.29 9.04 -12.93
CA LEU A 88 -8.06 7.60 -13.13
C LEU A 88 -9.25 6.85 -13.76
N THR A 89 -10.31 7.56 -14.16
CA THR A 89 -11.66 6.97 -14.26
C THR A 89 -11.97 6.16 -15.52
N ILE A 90 -11.31 6.33 -16.67
CA ILE A 90 -11.78 5.66 -17.91
C ILE A 90 -10.67 5.07 -18.79
N HIS A 91 -9.42 5.50 -18.65
CA HIS A 91 -8.30 4.91 -19.39
C HIS A 91 -7.04 4.80 -18.53
N TYR A 92 -6.77 3.58 -18.07
CA TYR A 92 -5.41 3.16 -17.66
C TYR A 92 -4.34 3.36 -18.73
N ARG A 93 -4.68 3.87 -19.92
CA ARG A 93 -3.77 4.04 -21.04
C ARG A 93 -2.55 4.90 -20.69
N ASN A 94 -2.68 5.84 -19.76
CA ASN A 94 -1.61 6.80 -19.45
C ASN A 94 -0.86 6.53 -18.14
N LEU A 95 -1.31 5.59 -17.30
CA LEU A 95 -0.61 5.19 -16.09
C LEU A 95 -0.28 3.69 -16.18
N LYS A 96 0.99 3.40 -16.41
CA LYS A 96 1.52 2.04 -16.47
C LYS A 96 2.45 1.82 -15.28
N TRP A 97 2.30 0.67 -14.63
CA TRP A 97 3.20 0.22 -13.58
C TRP A 97 3.54 -1.26 -13.78
N GLN A 98 4.59 -1.70 -13.10
CA GLN A 98 5.07 -3.07 -13.10
C GLN A 98 5.36 -3.50 -11.67
N GLY A 99 5.19 -4.79 -11.38
CA GLY A 99 5.48 -5.36 -10.06
C GLY A 99 4.36 -5.17 -9.03
N ASP A 100 3.11 -5.03 -9.47
CA ASP A 100 1.95 -4.83 -8.59
C ASP A 100 1.72 -5.97 -7.59
N LYS A 101 2.18 -7.17 -7.91
CA LYS A 101 2.15 -8.34 -7.01
C LYS A 101 3.50 -8.68 -6.39
N THR A 102 4.42 -7.72 -6.35
CA THR A 102 5.79 -7.91 -5.85
C THR A 102 6.15 -6.84 -4.83
N ALA A 103 7.28 -6.99 -4.15
CA ALA A 103 7.76 -6.01 -3.18
C ALA A 103 8.05 -4.64 -3.82
N VAL A 104 8.37 -4.58 -5.11
CA VAL A 104 8.80 -3.34 -5.79
C VAL A 104 7.84 -2.95 -6.89
N LEU A 105 7.14 -1.83 -6.70
CA LEU A 105 6.33 -1.19 -7.73
C LEU A 105 7.18 -0.18 -8.51
N LYS A 106 7.21 -0.30 -9.84
CA LYS A 106 7.86 0.67 -10.72
C LYS A 106 6.85 1.30 -11.67
N LEU A 107 6.94 2.60 -11.85
CA LEU A 107 6.14 3.37 -12.80
C LEU A 107 6.91 4.59 -13.30
N ASN A 108 6.45 5.17 -14.40
CA ASN A 108 6.84 6.53 -14.76
C ASN A 108 5.70 7.47 -14.36
N ALA A 109 6.05 8.61 -13.75
CA ALA A 109 5.06 9.63 -13.43
C ALA A 109 4.34 10.07 -14.72
N PRO A 110 3.00 10.05 -14.76
CA PRO A 110 2.27 10.41 -15.97
C PRO A 110 2.45 11.90 -16.30
N ALA A 111 2.26 12.27 -17.56
CA ALA A 111 2.22 13.67 -17.94
C ALA A 111 1.01 14.38 -17.32
N THR A 112 1.23 15.58 -16.79
CA THR A 112 0.17 16.45 -16.25
C THR A 112 0.41 17.89 -16.69
N ASN A 113 -0.68 18.64 -16.95
CA ASN A 113 -0.60 20.06 -17.29
C ASN A 113 -0.62 20.97 -16.06
N ALA A 114 -0.95 20.41 -14.89
CA ALA A 114 -0.96 21.07 -13.59
C ALA A 114 -0.56 20.05 -12.50
N PRO A 115 -0.14 20.51 -11.30
CA PRO A 115 0.13 19.60 -10.20
C PRO A 115 -1.06 18.68 -9.88
N ALA A 116 -0.82 17.37 -9.85
CA ALA A 116 -1.86 16.38 -9.58
C ALA A 116 -1.35 15.27 -8.66
N THR A 117 -2.24 14.65 -7.88
CA THR A 117 -1.88 13.56 -6.97
C THR A 117 -2.45 12.22 -7.43
N ILE A 118 -1.62 11.18 -7.32
CA ILE A 118 -1.98 9.79 -7.53
C ILE A 118 -1.74 9.07 -6.21
N HIS A 119 -2.76 8.38 -5.72
CA HIS A 119 -2.67 7.64 -4.46
C HIS A 119 -2.48 6.15 -4.79
N PHE A 120 -1.40 5.56 -4.28
CA PHE A 120 -1.20 4.12 -4.28
C PHE A 120 -1.44 3.56 -2.88
N ILE A 121 -2.05 2.39 -2.82
CA ILE A 121 -2.14 1.57 -1.61
C ILE A 121 -1.28 0.34 -1.84
N LEU A 122 -0.38 0.09 -0.91
CA LEU A 122 0.20 -1.22 -0.70
C LEU A 122 -0.65 -1.96 0.34
N GLU A 123 -1.02 -3.18 0.00
CA GLU A 123 -1.60 -4.18 0.87
C GLU A 123 -0.56 -5.30 1.04
N VAL A 124 -0.18 -5.56 2.30
CA VAL A 124 0.68 -6.68 2.67
C VAL A 124 -0.13 -7.63 3.54
N ARG A 125 -0.23 -8.88 3.11
CA ARG A 125 -1.01 -9.90 3.80
C ARG A 125 -0.18 -11.13 4.09
N ASP A 126 -0.14 -11.54 5.36
CA ASP A 126 0.53 -12.75 5.83
C ASP A 126 -0.24 -14.04 5.50
N ARG A 127 0.34 -15.16 5.91
CA ARG A 127 -0.24 -16.50 5.85
C ARG A 127 -0.56 -17.09 7.24
N GLY A 128 -0.58 -16.25 8.28
CA GLY A 128 -0.94 -16.65 9.64
C GLY A 128 -2.43 -16.94 9.80
N GLN A 129 -2.85 -17.27 11.01
CA GLN A 129 -4.24 -17.65 11.32
C GLN A 129 -4.80 -16.85 12.52
N PRO A 130 -5.86 -16.04 12.31
CA PRO A 130 -6.35 -15.60 11.00
C PRO A 130 -5.28 -14.78 10.28
N SER A 131 -5.30 -14.73 8.95
CA SER A 131 -4.27 -13.98 8.22
C SER A 131 -4.48 -12.49 8.37
N LEU A 132 -3.45 -11.73 8.74
CA LEU A 132 -3.53 -10.30 8.99
C LEU A 132 -3.02 -9.49 7.81
N THR A 133 -3.49 -8.25 7.74
CA THR A 133 -3.22 -7.36 6.61
C THR A 133 -2.81 -5.98 7.09
N SER A 134 -1.66 -5.51 6.61
CA SER A 134 -1.15 -4.17 6.86
C SER A 134 -1.18 -3.36 5.58
N TYR A 135 -1.47 -2.05 5.71
CA TYR A 135 -1.57 -1.15 4.57
C TYR A 135 -0.58 0.00 4.66
N ARG A 136 -0.11 0.47 3.50
CA ARG A 136 0.67 1.70 3.39
C ARG A 136 0.15 2.55 2.23
N ARG A 137 -0.06 3.84 2.49
CA ARG A 137 -0.49 4.81 1.48
C ARG A 137 0.69 5.63 0.99
N VAL A 138 0.85 5.70 -0.32
CA VAL A 138 1.81 6.59 -0.99
C VAL A 138 1.03 7.59 -1.83
N ILE A 139 1.30 8.87 -1.62
CA ILE A 139 0.76 9.98 -2.40
C ILE A 139 1.89 10.48 -3.30
N LEU A 140 1.79 10.17 -4.58
CA LEU A 140 2.67 10.69 -5.61
C LEU A 140 2.08 11.99 -6.14
N LYS A 141 2.70 13.12 -5.82
CA LYS A 141 2.45 14.40 -6.48
C LYS A 141 3.27 14.46 -7.76
N VAL A 142 2.61 14.56 -8.90
CA VAL A 142 3.27 14.90 -10.16
C VAL A 142 3.21 16.41 -10.31
N ASP A 143 4.36 17.06 -10.43
CA ASP A 143 4.46 18.51 -10.52
C ASP A 143 5.23 18.93 -11.78
N PRO A 144 4.55 19.47 -12.82
CA PRO A 144 5.19 19.87 -14.07
C PRO A 144 6.13 21.06 -13.92
N THR A 145 6.10 21.77 -12.79
CA THR A 145 7.02 22.88 -12.51
C THR A 145 8.35 22.41 -11.92
N ARG A 146 8.44 21.14 -11.50
CA ARG A 146 9.66 20.55 -11.01
C ARG A 146 10.64 20.35 -12.17
N LYS A 147 11.83 20.91 -12.05
CA LYS A 147 12.98 20.60 -12.92
C LYS A 147 13.76 19.45 -12.27
N ASP A 148 14.13 18.46 -13.08
CA ASP A 148 15.00 17.35 -12.67
C ASP A 148 16.41 17.84 -12.30
#